data_AF-A0A7V7XIW0-F1
#
_entry.id   AF-A0A7V7XIW0-F1
#
_cell.length_a   1.000
_cell.length_b   1.000
_cell.length_c   1.000
_cell.angle_alpha   90.00
_cell.angle_beta   90.00
_cell.angle_gamma   90.00
#
_symmetry.space_group_name_H-M   'P 1'
#
loop_
_entity.id
_entity.type
_entity.pdbx_description
1 polymer ?
#
loop_
_entity_poly.entity_id
_entity_poly.type
_entity_poly.pdbx_seq_one_letter_code
_entity_poly.pdbx_strand_id
1 'polypeptide(L)'
;MRSIGIIIFVILVAMPTLAVVGQETPPAFFVTLCPDGRQIVGHHLIFENLAPTDTLRFTVVGKDGFDPAMAFVDDPNNPECAINTPEVATTTVAVPSIGRVDANSFAAQRSISAGGDRKIEVIVGGFAGLSGQYALVVENLGIDSAGETDTMRLQIPFSASREWIGVFMIGATAAIDPVLAVYAGEPQGRPLSQCDNAGTQTCPNTPNMKDRGALFPDGSVYAGDDFDAGIMSVYKDAELTYTFRDATSTATGDYIVIMTGIAPGAVATDAFICDPVEIELRDSSPAYNPAYKLENIIDGDPLTFWVTGAPPINPSTGSRDQNAFVVVGLLEDRPISQIRINGYAQAVDGTEINSLKRFAVRFPDANQAEIVTAIDSELSLQAGYQKFTFLPTVVDEFGLILLDNYGGTLFVLVDIQVCAAVS
;
A
#
# COMPACT_ATOMS: atom_id res chain seq x y z
N MET A 1 -48.90 15.62 73.70
CA MET A 1 -48.35 16.03 72.38
C MET A 1 -47.12 15.17 72.12
N ARG A 2 -47.22 14.19 71.21
CA ARG A 2 -46.09 13.34 70.81
C ARG A 2 -45.76 13.70 69.36
N SER A 3 -44.58 14.29 69.16
CA SER A 3 -44.08 14.70 67.86
C SER A 3 -43.60 13.47 67.07
N ILE A 4 -44.18 13.26 65.89
CA ILE A 4 -43.75 12.26 64.91
C ILE A 4 -42.68 12.93 64.06
N GLY A 5 -41.43 12.52 64.21
CA GLY A 5 -40.32 12.93 63.34
C GLY A 5 -40.33 12.07 62.08
N ILE A 6 -40.57 12.70 60.93
CA ILE A 6 -40.47 12.06 59.62
C ILE A 6 -38.99 12.11 59.20
N ILE A 7 -38.35 10.94 59.12
CA ILE A 7 -37.03 10.76 58.52
C ILE A 7 -37.23 10.51 57.03
N ILE A 8 -36.85 11.47 56.19
CA ILE A 8 -36.83 11.33 54.74
C ILE A 8 -35.49 10.66 54.37
N PHE A 9 -35.56 9.42 53.93
CA PHE A 9 -34.42 8.67 53.40
C PHE A 9 -34.28 9.00 51.91
N VAL A 10 -33.35 9.89 51.55
CA VAL A 10 -33.03 10.19 50.15
C VAL A 10 -32.09 9.09 49.65
N ILE A 11 -32.64 8.17 48.86
CA ILE A 11 -31.85 7.14 48.16
C ILE A 11 -31.22 7.80 46.95
N LEU A 12 -29.91 8.06 47.02
CA LEU A 12 -29.09 8.53 45.91
C LEU A 12 -28.81 7.32 44.98
N VAL A 13 -29.57 7.19 43.90
CA VAL A 13 -29.32 6.17 42.87
C VAL A 13 -28.15 6.65 42.02
N ALA A 14 -26.95 6.14 42.29
CA ALA A 14 -25.79 6.32 41.41
C ALA A 14 -26.05 5.51 40.12
N MET A 15 -26.43 6.20 39.04
CA MET A 15 -26.48 5.58 37.72
C MET A 15 -25.03 5.37 37.24
N PRO A 16 -24.62 4.16 36.82
CA PRO A 16 -23.33 3.97 36.19
C PRO A 16 -23.32 4.77 34.89
N THR A 17 -22.45 5.78 34.82
CA THR A 17 -22.12 6.44 33.56
C THR A 17 -21.43 5.41 32.68
N LEU A 18 -22.16 4.86 31.72
CA LEU A 18 -21.56 4.10 30.62
C LEU A 18 -20.62 5.04 29.88
N ALA A 19 -19.32 4.81 30.04
CA ALA A 19 -18.33 5.42 29.16
C ALA A 19 -18.60 4.87 27.76
N VAL A 20 -19.13 5.72 26.88
CA VAL A 20 -19.12 5.44 25.45
C VAL A 20 -17.65 5.47 25.05
N VAL A 21 -17.07 4.29 24.84
CA VAL A 21 -15.80 4.17 24.13
C VAL A 21 -16.08 4.74 22.75
N GLY A 22 -15.56 5.93 22.48
CA GLY A 22 -15.57 6.49 21.13
C GLY A 22 -14.77 5.54 20.26
N GLN A 23 -15.46 4.75 19.44
CA GLN A 23 -14.81 3.96 18.41
C GLN A 23 -14.15 4.97 17.47
N GLU A 24 -12.82 5.04 17.49
CA GLU A 24 -12.07 5.86 16.55
C GLU A 24 -12.51 5.43 15.15
N THR A 25 -13.16 6.34 14.44
CA THR A 25 -13.63 6.08 13.09
C THR A 25 -12.37 5.85 12.26
N PRO A 26 -12.25 4.71 11.53
CA PRO A 26 -11.08 4.47 10.70
C PRO A 26 -10.81 5.71 9.82
N PRO A 27 -9.54 6.08 9.60
CA PRO A 27 -9.22 7.27 8.82
C PRO A 27 -9.96 7.20 7.47
N ALA A 28 -10.80 8.20 7.25
CA ALA A 28 -11.65 8.31 6.09
C ALA A 28 -10.80 8.29 4.82
N PHE A 29 -11.30 7.61 3.78
CA PHE A 29 -10.75 7.70 2.43
C PHE A 29 -10.51 9.16 2.03
N PHE A 30 -9.38 9.45 1.40
CA PHE A 30 -9.16 10.76 0.78
C PHE A 30 -9.93 10.82 -0.52
N VAL A 31 -11.16 11.34 -0.42
CA VAL A 31 -12.04 11.56 -1.57
C VAL A 31 -12.11 13.06 -1.82
N THR A 32 -11.81 13.45 -3.04
CA THR A 32 -11.95 14.83 -3.48
C THR A 32 -12.85 14.90 -4.71
N LEU A 33 -13.77 15.87 -4.69
CA LEU A 33 -14.66 16.16 -5.81
C LEU A 33 -14.04 17.25 -6.67
N CYS A 34 -13.73 16.92 -7.90
CA CYS A 34 -13.35 17.91 -8.89
C CYS A 34 -14.52 18.85 -9.23
N PRO A 35 -14.26 20.06 -9.74
CA PRO A 35 -15.32 21.01 -10.12
C PRO A 35 -16.33 20.47 -11.15
N ASP A 36 -15.96 19.44 -11.92
CA ASP A 36 -16.83 18.74 -12.87
C ASP A 36 -17.71 17.65 -12.22
N GLY A 37 -17.68 17.52 -10.89
CA GLY A 37 -18.46 16.58 -10.09
C GLY A 37 -17.84 15.18 -9.98
N ARG A 38 -16.67 14.95 -10.57
CA ARG A 38 -16.02 13.63 -10.56
C ARG A 38 -15.14 13.45 -9.33
N GLN A 39 -15.00 12.21 -8.88
CA GLN A 39 -14.23 11.87 -7.68
C GLN A 39 -12.82 11.40 -8.03
N ILE A 40 -11.85 11.82 -7.21
CA ILE A 40 -10.52 11.25 -7.13
C ILE A 40 -10.40 10.60 -5.75
N VAL A 41 -10.02 9.33 -5.72
CA VAL A 41 -9.77 8.58 -4.49
C VAL A 41 -8.36 8.02 -4.56
N GLY A 42 -7.54 8.37 -3.57
CA GLY A 42 -6.10 8.26 -3.73
C GLY A 42 -5.31 8.36 -2.44
N HIS A 43 -3.99 8.34 -2.63
CA HIS A 43 -3.02 8.67 -1.60
C HIS A 43 -3.02 10.18 -1.37
N HIS A 44 -2.95 10.61 -0.12
CA HIS A 44 -2.81 12.02 0.22
C HIS A 44 -1.36 12.32 0.58
N LEU A 45 -0.76 13.22 -0.19
CA LEU A 45 0.62 13.66 -0.07
C LEU A 45 0.65 15.09 0.44
N ILE A 46 1.49 15.36 1.42
CA ILE A 46 1.72 16.70 1.98
C ILE A 46 3.21 16.99 1.90
N PHE A 47 3.59 17.93 1.05
CA PHE A 47 4.98 18.38 0.95
C PHE A 47 5.20 19.58 1.85
N GLU A 48 6.30 19.57 2.61
CA GLU A 48 6.65 20.56 3.64
C GLU A 48 8.16 20.79 3.64
N ASN A 49 8.57 21.93 4.20
CA ASN A 49 9.98 22.36 4.31
C ASN A 49 10.72 22.37 2.96
N LEU A 50 10.02 22.61 1.86
CA LEU A 50 10.63 22.66 0.55
C LEU A 50 11.48 23.91 0.41
N ALA A 51 12.65 23.78 -0.21
CA ALA A 51 13.41 24.94 -0.67
C ALA A 51 12.50 25.89 -1.48
N PRO A 52 12.67 27.22 -1.33
CA PRO A 52 11.96 28.19 -2.13
C PRO A 52 12.31 28.01 -3.61
N THR A 53 11.39 27.42 -4.36
CA THR A 53 11.51 27.18 -5.80
C THR A 53 10.39 27.92 -6.52
N ASP A 54 10.69 28.48 -7.70
CA ASP A 54 9.70 29.29 -8.41
C ASP A 54 8.48 28.47 -8.84
N THR A 55 8.66 27.18 -9.15
CA THR A 55 7.59 26.30 -9.65
C THR A 55 7.95 24.82 -9.50
N LEU A 56 7.12 24.06 -8.78
CA LEU A 56 7.13 22.60 -8.79
C LEU A 56 6.24 22.07 -9.91
N ARG A 57 6.62 20.94 -10.49
CA ARG A 57 5.85 20.26 -11.54
C ARG A 57 5.54 18.84 -11.13
N PHE A 58 4.25 18.54 -11.01
CA PHE A 58 3.74 17.21 -10.66
C PHE A 58 3.23 16.55 -11.92
N THR A 59 3.69 15.33 -12.21
CA THR A 59 3.24 14.53 -13.36
C THR A 59 2.88 13.14 -12.89
N VAL A 60 1.67 12.66 -13.18
CA VAL A 60 1.27 11.27 -12.89
C VAL A 60 1.01 10.52 -14.20
N VAL A 61 1.56 9.31 -14.28
CA VAL A 61 1.40 8.39 -15.43
C VAL A 61 0.85 7.06 -14.95
N GLY A 62 -0.11 6.50 -15.69
CA GLY A 62 -0.76 5.24 -15.38
C GLY A 62 -0.15 4.08 -16.14
N LYS A 63 0.01 2.94 -15.48
CA LYS A 63 0.51 1.70 -16.10
C LYS A 63 -0.65 0.92 -16.72
N ASP A 64 -0.37 0.23 -17.83
CA ASP A 64 -1.30 -0.67 -18.52
C ASP A 64 -2.67 -0.05 -18.86
N GLY A 65 -2.67 1.25 -19.21
CA GLY A 65 -3.87 1.98 -19.60
C GLY A 65 -4.67 2.57 -18.44
N PHE A 66 -4.16 2.51 -17.21
CA PHE A 66 -4.75 3.20 -16.07
C PHE A 66 -4.88 4.72 -16.33
N ASP A 67 -5.97 5.31 -15.85
CA ASP A 67 -6.33 6.73 -15.99
C ASP A 67 -6.07 7.47 -14.67
N PRO A 68 -4.84 7.96 -14.44
CA PRO A 68 -4.48 8.62 -13.19
C PRO A 68 -4.97 10.08 -13.15
N ALA A 69 -5.25 10.56 -11.95
CA ALA A 69 -5.68 11.93 -11.71
C ALA A 69 -5.05 12.49 -10.44
N MET A 70 -4.93 13.81 -10.38
CA MET A 70 -4.47 14.53 -9.19
C MET A 70 -5.45 15.62 -8.77
N ALA A 71 -5.62 15.83 -7.48
CA ALA A 71 -6.28 16.99 -6.91
C ALA A 71 -5.33 17.74 -5.98
N PHE A 72 -5.30 19.06 -6.10
CA PHE A 72 -4.54 19.93 -5.22
C PHE A 72 -5.49 20.60 -4.23
N VAL A 73 -5.21 20.42 -2.94
CA VAL A 73 -6.15 20.71 -1.85
C VAL A 73 -5.67 21.93 -1.06
N ASP A 74 -5.58 23.07 -1.75
CA ASP A 74 -5.30 24.35 -1.10
C ASP A 74 -6.53 24.88 -0.33
N ASP A 75 -7.71 24.71 -0.93
CA ASP A 75 -9.02 24.94 -0.32
C ASP A 75 -9.84 23.65 -0.45
N PRO A 76 -10.18 22.97 0.67
CA PRO A 76 -11.01 21.76 0.64
C PRO A 76 -12.35 21.91 -0.08
N ASN A 77 -12.87 23.14 -0.21
CA ASN A 77 -14.13 23.42 -0.90
C ASN A 77 -13.97 23.69 -2.40
N ASN A 78 -12.75 23.97 -2.86
CA ASN A 78 -12.46 24.27 -4.26
C ASN A 78 -11.12 23.64 -4.68
N PRO A 79 -11.04 22.30 -4.68
CA PRO A 79 -9.84 21.59 -5.07
C PRO A 79 -9.56 21.80 -6.57
N GLU A 80 -8.29 21.95 -6.90
CA GLU A 80 -7.89 22.12 -8.29
C GLU A 80 -7.42 20.79 -8.87
N CYS A 81 -8.20 20.22 -9.79
CA CYS A 81 -7.87 18.92 -10.38
C CYS A 81 -7.00 19.03 -11.65
N ALA A 82 -6.13 18.06 -11.85
CA ALA A 82 -5.39 17.82 -13.09
C ALA A 82 -5.72 16.42 -13.62
N ILE A 83 -6.22 16.38 -14.85
CA ILE A 83 -6.66 15.17 -15.56
C ILE A 83 -6.27 15.31 -17.03
N ASN A 84 -5.87 14.20 -17.66
CA ASN A 84 -5.70 14.08 -19.13
C ASN A 84 -4.97 15.25 -19.78
N THR A 85 -3.77 15.58 -19.29
CA THR A 85 -2.92 16.67 -19.77
C THR A 85 -2.17 16.22 -21.04
N PRO A 86 -2.58 16.65 -22.25
CA PRO A 86 -2.05 16.10 -23.49
C PRO A 86 -0.54 16.33 -23.67
N GLU A 87 -0.02 17.40 -23.05
CA GLU A 87 1.38 17.79 -23.10
C GLU A 87 2.31 16.72 -22.54
N VAL A 88 1.85 15.85 -21.64
CA VAL A 88 2.63 14.77 -21.01
C VAL A 88 2.30 13.36 -21.52
N ALA A 89 1.55 13.26 -22.61
CA ALA A 89 1.08 11.97 -23.13
C ALA A 89 2.20 11.06 -23.66
N THR A 90 3.43 11.55 -23.82
CA THR A 90 4.61 10.76 -24.23
C THR A 90 5.67 10.65 -23.14
N THR A 91 5.36 11.04 -21.91
CA THR A 91 6.26 10.84 -20.77
C THR A 91 6.54 9.34 -20.59
N THR A 92 7.78 9.00 -20.32
CA THR A 92 8.17 7.64 -19.91
C THR A 92 8.70 7.71 -18.50
N VAL A 93 8.21 6.85 -17.62
CA VAL A 93 8.80 6.62 -16.31
C VAL A 93 9.25 5.18 -16.23
N ALA A 94 10.48 4.93 -15.82
CA ALA A 94 10.99 3.59 -15.58
C ALA A 94 11.56 3.55 -14.17
N VAL A 95 11.04 2.70 -13.30
CA VAL A 95 11.57 2.50 -11.95
C VAL A 95 11.52 1.03 -11.57
N PRO A 96 12.35 0.56 -10.63
CA PRO A 96 12.40 -0.86 -10.32
C PRO A 96 11.09 -1.47 -9.82
N SER A 97 10.26 -0.70 -9.12
CA SER A 97 9.04 -1.17 -8.48
C SER A 97 7.97 -1.66 -9.45
N ILE A 98 7.76 -0.94 -10.54
CA ILE A 98 6.68 -1.20 -11.51
C ILE A 98 7.20 -1.35 -12.95
N GLY A 99 8.53 -1.29 -13.14
CA GLY A 99 9.18 -1.34 -14.45
C GLY A 99 8.97 -0.06 -15.26
N ARG A 100 8.91 -0.21 -16.59
CA ARG A 100 8.63 0.88 -17.53
C ARG A 100 7.12 1.15 -17.59
N VAL A 101 6.76 2.43 -17.53
CA VAL A 101 5.42 2.99 -17.69
C VAL A 101 5.50 4.04 -18.79
N ASP A 102 4.86 3.74 -19.91
CA ASP A 102 4.69 4.69 -21.00
C ASP A 102 3.37 5.43 -20.80
N ALA A 103 3.45 6.77 -20.72
CA ALA A 103 2.27 7.61 -20.65
C ALA A 103 1.39 7.43 -21.90
N ASN A 104 0.13 7.80 -21.73
CA ASN A 104 -0.85 7.87 -22.80
C ASN A 104 -1.68 9.16 -22.61
N SER A 105 -2.78 9.30 -23.33
CA SER A 105 -3.67 10.47 -23.23
C SER A 105 -4.30 10.69 -21.83
N PHE A 106 -4.14 9.75 -20.90
CA PHE A 106 -4.63 9.84 -19.53
C PHE A 106 -3.61 10.37 -18.52
N ALA A 107 -2.35 10.57 -18.91
CA ALA A 107 -1.39 11.20 -18.01
C ALA A 107 -1.87 12.60 -17.60
N ALA A 108 -1.57 13.01 -16.36
CA ALA A 108 -1.96 14.31 -15.84
C ALA A 108 -0.74 15.06 -15.32
N GLN A 109 -0.67 16.37 -15.57
CA GLN A 109 0.39 17.23 -15.07
C GLN A 109 -0.17 18.55 -14.55
N ARG A 110 0.44 19.07 -13.49
CA ARG A 110 0.19 20.42 -12.98
C ARG A 110 1.47 21.05 -12.48
N SER A 111 1.63 22.35 -12.74
CA SER A 111 2.68 23.16 -12.15
C SER A 111 2.09 24.08 -11.07
N ILE A 112 2.79 24.22 -9.95
CA ILE A 112 2.41 25.08 -8.83
C ILE A 112 3.58 25.93 -8.42
N SER A 113 3.35 27.21 -8.18
CA SER A 113 4.36 28.09 -7.57
C SER A 113 4.56 27.73 -6.11
N ALA A 114 5.75 27.23 -5.76
CA ALA A 114 6.12 26.89 -4.39
C ALA A 114 6.76 28.11 -3.69
N GLY A 115 5.94 29.09 -3.33
CA GLY A 115 6.41 30.25 -2.59
C GLY A 115 6.54 29.99 -1.08
N GLY A 116 7.77 29.93 -0.55
CA GLY A 116 8.07 29.93 0.90
C GLY A 116 7.68 28.65 1.66
N ASP A 117 7.53 28.75 3.00
CA ASP A 117 7.14 27.67 3.96
C ASP A 117 5.72 27.10 3.74
N ARG A 118 5.21 27.13 2.50
CA ARG A 118 3.86 26.70 2.16
C ARG A 118 3.81 25.18 2.06
N LYS A 119 2.82 24.59 2.73
CA LYS A 119 2.44 23.19 2.55
C LYS A 119 1.75 22.99 1.21
N ILE A 120 2.09 21.92 0.50
CA ILE A 120 1.43 21.54 -0.76
C ILE A 120 0.75 20.20 -0.54
N GLU A 121 -0.58 20.21 -0.60
CA GLU A 121 -1.42 19.03 -0.42
C GLU A 121 -1.90 18.51 -1.77
N VAL A 122 -1.57 17.26 -2.08
CA VAL A 122 -1.89 16.60 -3.35
C VAL A 122 -2.52 15.24 -3.08
N ILE A 123 -3.67 14.97 -3.68
CA ILE A 123 -4.26 13.64 -3.70
C ILE A 123 -4.00 13.02 -5.06
N VAL A 124 -3.36 11.85 -5.08
CA VAL A 124 -3.03 11.11 -6.31
C VAL A 124 -3.81 9.81 -6.32
N GLY A 125 -4.66 9.65 -7.34
CA GLY A 125 -5.58 8.51 -7.44
C GLY A 125 -5.97 8.22 -8.88
N GLY A 126 -7.03 7.43 -9.04
CA GLY A 126 -7.61 7.18 -10.35
C GLY A 126 -8.78 8.11 -10.65
N PHE A 127 -8.88 8.50 -11.91
CA PHE A 127 -10.01 9.25 -12.42
C PHE A 127 -11.31 8.45 -12.25
N ALA A 128 -12.39 9.12 -11.83
CA ALA A 128 -13.69 8.51 -11.54
C ALA A 128 -13.62 7.32 -10.55
N GLY A 129 -12.58 7.28 -9.72
CA GLY A 129 -12.39 6.22 -8.76
C GLY A 129 -11.94 4.88 -9.34
N LEU A 130 -11.24 4.88 -10.46
CA LEU A 130 -10.61 3.65 -10.94
C LEU A 130 -9.40 3.28 -10.07
N SER A 131 -9.18 1.97 -9.87
CA SER A 131 -7.96 1.46 -9.25
C SER A 131 -6.93 1.13 -10.34
N GLY A 132 -5.64 1.27 -10.01
CA GLY A 132 -4.57 0.90 -10.92
C GLY A 132 -3.20 1.42 -10.46
N GLN A 133 -2.15 0.89 -11.11
CA GLN A 133 -0.78 1.25 -10.84
C GLN A 133 -0.41 2.58 -11.50
N TYR A 134 0.32 3.41 -10.78
CA TYR A 134 0.80 4.70 -11.28
C TYR A 134 2.23 5.00 -10.85
N ALA A 135 2.86 5.94 -11.58
CA ALA A 135 4.03 6.67 -11.13
C ALA A 135 3.73 8.17 -11.08
N LEU A 136 3.99 8.80 -9.94
CA LEU A 136 4.03 10.23 -9.74
C LEU A 136 5.48 10.70 -9.83
N VAL A 137 5.76 11.72 -10.62
CA VAL A 137 7.04 12.42 -10.68
C VAL A 137 6.82 13.85 -10.20
N VAL A 138 7.65 14.29 -9.25
CA VAL A 138 7.69 15.66 -8.75
C VAL A 138 9.04 16.26 -9.11
N GLU A 139 9.00 17.30 -9.95
CA GLU A 139 10.18 17.94 -10.52
C GLU A 139 10.40 19.34 -9.93
N ASN A 140 11.63 19.83 -10.12
CA ASN A 140 12.13 21.11 -9.61
C ASN A 140 12.14 21.20 -8.07
N LEU A 141 12.34 20.07 -7.39
CA LEU A 141 12.69 20.08 -5.97
C LEU A 141 14.17 20.44 -5.83
N GLY A 142 14.57 20.98 -4.69
CA GLY A 142 15.95 21.40 -4.49
C GLY A 142 16.35 21.48 -3.03
N ILE A 143 17.66 21.41 -2.81
CA ILE A 143 18.33 21.67 -1.54
C ILE A 143 19.12 22.97 -1.75
N ASP A 144 18.71 24.05 -1.11
CA ASP A 144 19.29 25.40 -1.19
C ASP A 144 20.37 25.67 -0.14
N SER A 145 20.41 24.87 0.95
CA SER A 145 21.32 25.11 2.06
C SER A 145 21.83 23.85 2.75
N ALA A 146 23.01 23.99 3.37
CA ALA A 146 23.65 22.89 4.08
C ALA A 146 22.79 22.41 5.25
N GLY A 147 22.50 21.11 5.28
CA GLY A 147 21.69 20.46 6.31
C GLY A 147 20.18 20.65 6.15
N GLU A 148 19.72 21.26 5.06
CA GLU A 148 18.31 21.29 4.71
C GLU A 148 17.76 19.88 4.49
N THR A 149 16.47 19.73 4.75
CA THR A 149 15.74 18.47 4.60
C THR A 149 14.32 18.78 4.20
N ASP A 150 13.97 18.38 2.98
CA ASP A 150 12.62 18.43 2.48
C ASP A 150 11.82 17.26 3.03
N THR A 151 10.51 17.45 3.19
CA THR A 151 9.62 16.44 3.76
C THR A 151 8.43 16.18 2.86
N MET A 152 8.05 14.90 2.71
CA MET A 152 6.78 14.48 2.12
C MET A 152 6.09 13.53 3.10
N ARG A 153 4.95 13.95 3.63
CA ARG A 153 4.04 13.07 4.37
C ARG A 153 3.12 12.36 3.38
N LEU A 154 2.92 11.08 3.61
CA LEU A 154 2.06 10.21 2.83
C LEU A 154 1.05 9.57 3.77
N GLN A 155 -0.22 9.87 3.55
CA GLN A 155 -1.33 9.22 4.21
C GLN A 155 -1.93 8.17 3.26
N ILE A 156 -1.84 6.91 3.68
CA ILE A 156 -2.31 5.77 2.89
C ILE A 156 -3.74 5.46 3.32
N PRO A 157 -4.73 5.48 2.41
CA PRO A 157 -6.09 5.06 2.77
C PRO A 157 -6.10 3.56 3.10
N PHE A 158 -6.96 3.14 4.03
CA PHE A 158 -7.07 1.73 4.46
C PHE A 158 -7.22 0.75 3.28
N SER A 159 -7.93 1.14 2.22
CA SER A 159 -8.10 0.29 1.02
C SER A 159 -6.82 0.06 0.22
N ALA A 160 -5.84 0.96 0.31
CA ALA A 160 -4.49 0.81 -0.25
C ALA A 160 -3.47 0.38 0.83
N SER A 161 -3.91 0.14 2.07
CA SER A 161 -3.03 -0.42 3.09
C SER A 161 -2.52 -1.76 2.60
N ARG A 162 -1.25 -2.04 2.89
CA ARG A 162 -0.56 -3.28 2.48
C ARG A 162 -0.28 -3.42 0.98
N GLU A 163 -0.48 -2.37 0.18
CA GLU A 163 0.07 -2.29 -1.17
C GLU A 163 1.49 -1.70 -1.18
N TRP A 164 2.28 -2.05 -2.19
CA TRP A 164 3.65 -1.55 -2.32
C TRP A 164 3.68 -0.09 -2.73
N ILE A 165 4.47 0.69 -1.98
CA ILE A 165 4.82 2.07 -2.29
C ILE A 165 6.34 2.15 -2.46
N GLY A 166 6.75 2.57 -3.64
CA GLY A 166 8.16 2.87 -3.94
C GLY A 166 8.35 4.38 -4.02
N VAL A 167 9.25 4.94 -3.21
CA VAL A 167 9.66 6.35 -3.29
C VAL A 167 11.14 6.39 -3.63
N PHE A 168 11.50 7.17 -4.65
CA PHE A 168 12.85 7.33 -5.15
C PHE A 168 13.23 8.81 -5.21
N MET A 169 14.47 9.12 -4.87
CA MET A 169 15.04 10.46 -4.96
C MET A 169 16.18 10.40 -5.97
N ILE A 170 16.05 11.13 -7.08
CA ILE A 170 17.05 11.16 -8.16
C ILE A 170 17.68 12.55 -8.21
N GLY A 171 19.02 12.62 -8.10
CA GLY A 171 19.76 13.86 -8.27
C GLY A 171 19.64 14.40 -9.70
N ALA A 172 19.06 15.60 -9.88
CA ALA A 172 19.03 16.27 -11.18
C ALA A 172 20.34 17.03 -11.46
N THR A 173 21.09 17.33 -10.40
CA THR A 173 22.44 17.90 -10.47
C THR A 173 23.44 16.94 -9.83
N ALA A 174 24.62 16.81 -10.43
CA ALA A 174 25.66 15.89 -9.95
C ALA A 174 26.29 16.30 -8.59
N ALA A 175 25.78 17.35 -7.95
CA ALA A 175 26.26 17.82 -6.66
C ALA A 175 25.60 17.08 -5.49
N ILE A 176 24.36 16.61 -5.65
CA ILE A 176 23.60 15.94 -4.58
C ILE A 176 23.94 14.46 -4.58
N ASP A 177 24.22 13.93 -3.39
CA ASP A 177 24.27 12.49 -3.08
C ASP A 177 22.97 12.12 -2.32
N PRO A 178 21.93 11.63 -3.01
CA PRO A 178 20.59 11.52 -2.42
C PRO A 178 20.52 10.57 -1.22
N VAL A 179 19.86 11.00 -0.15
CA VAL A 179 19.49 10.15 0.99
C VAL A 179 18.01 10.29 1.26
N LEU A 180 17.35 9.13 1.30
CA LEU A 180 15.93 9.00 1.62
C LEU A 180 15.78 8.30 2.97
N ALA A 181 14.94 8.83 3.85
CA ALA A 181 14.54 8.13 5.07
C ALA A 181 13.02 8.17 5.23
N VAL A 182 12.45 7.15 5.87
CA VAL A 182 11.01 7.06 6.15
C VAL A 182 10.76 6.83 7.64
N TYR A 183 9.77 7.53 8.18
CA TYR A 183 9.34 7.51 9.58
C TYR A 183 7.85 7.16 9.68
N ALA A 184 7.44 6.58 10.80
CA ALA A 184 6.02 6.48 11.16
C ALA A 184 5.58 7.79 11.82
N GLY A 185 4.68 8.53 11.17
CA GLY A 185 4.28 9.87 11.59
C GLY A 185 5.42 10.88 11.47
N GLU A 186 5.51 11.82 12.42
CA GLU A 186 6.51 12.89 12.42
C GLU A 186 7.97 12.37 12.40
N PRO A 187 8.93 13.10 11.78
CA PRO A 187 10.31 12.65 11.61
C PRO A 187 11.13 12.79 12.90
N GLN A 188 10.75 12.06 13.94
CA GLN A 188 11.40 12.05 15.24
C GLN A 188 11.97 10.66 15.56
N GLY A 189 13.22 10.62 16.00
CA GLY A 189 13.88 9.38 16.43
C GLY A 189 14.53 8.61 15.28
N ARG A 190 14.48 7.27 15.35
CA ARG A 190 15.12 6.40 14.36
C ARG A 190 14.16 6.17 13.19
N PRO A 191 14.60 6.34 11.93
CA PRO A 191 13.76 6.02 10.78
C PRO A 191 13.42 4.53 10.73
N LEU A 192 12.25 4.19 10.19
CA LEU A 192 11.86 2.81 9.88
C LEU A 192 12.82 2.20 8.86
N SER A 193 13.19 3.00 7.85
CA SER A 193 14.19 2.68 6.85
C SER A 193 14.91 3.94 6.40
N GLN A 194 16.19 3.81 6.08
CA GLN A 194 16.98 4.86 5.45
C GLN A 194 17.79 4.21 4.35
N CYS A 195 17.78 4.82 3.17
CA CYS A 195 18.54 4.40 2.01
C CYS A 195 19.37 5.54 1.46
N ASP A 196 20.62 5.19 1.17
CA ASP A 196 21.67 5.97 0.54
C ASP A 196 22.34 4.99 -0.43
N ASN A 197 22.32 5.28 -1.73
CA ASN A 197 22.69 4.38 -2.84
C ASN A 197 21.80 3.12 -2.96
N ALA A 198 20.69 3.22 -3.69
CA ALA A 198 19.78 2.09 -3.92
C ALA A 198 20.50 0.90 -4.60
N GLY A 199 20.16 -0.32 -4.19
CA GLY A 199 20.76 -1.56 -4.68
C GLY A 199 22.11 -1.93 -4.05
N THR A 200 22.58 -1.15 -3.07
CA THR A 200 23.76 -1.49 -2.26
C THR A 200 23.35 -2.22 -0.97
N GLN A 201 24.34 -2.66 -0.17
CA GLN A 201 24.09 -3.36 1.10
C GLN A 201 23.39 -2.49 2.15
N THR A 202 23.44 -1.16 2.03
CA THR A 202 22.71 -0.22 2.91
C THR A 202 21.23 -0.14 2.55
N CYS A 203 20.86 -0.58 1.34
CA CYS A 203 19.48 -0.59 0.83
C CYS A 203 19.08 -1.96 0.27
N PRO A 204 19.12 -3.05 1.07
CA PRO A 204 19.03 -4.42 0.55
C PRO A 204 17.70 -4.74 -0.13
N ASN A 205 16.64 -3.97 0.15
CA ASN A 205 15.29 -4.19 -0.37
C ASN A 205 14.90 -3.19 -1.48
N THR A 206 15.81 -2.30 -1.87
CA THR A 206 15.55 -1.32 -2.94
C THR A 206 16.49 -1.63 -4.10
N PRO A 207 15.99 -1.97 -5.30
CA PRO A 207 16.86 -2.14 -6.45
C PRO A 207 17.51 -0.83 -6.89
N ASN A 208 18.66 -0.93 -7.56
CA ASN A 208 19.42 0.20 -8.09
C ASN A 208 18.62 1.00 -9.16
N MET A 209 18.83 2.32 -9.19
CA MET A 209 18.18 3.29 -10.09
C MET A 209 18.97 3.61 -11.37
N LYS A 210 20.11 2.98 -11.58
CA LYS A 210 20.95 3.10 -12.78
C LYS A 210 20.15 2.85 -14.05
N ASP A 211 20.22 3.81 -14.97
CA ASP A 211 19.52 3.79 -16.27
C ASP A 211 17.98 3.76 -16.12
N ARG A 212 17.45 4.16 -14.96
CA ARG A 212 16.02 4.33 -14.64
C ARG A 212 15.71 5.82 -14.43
N GLY A 213 14.44 6.19 -14.29
CA GLY A 213 14.01 7.57 -14.04
C GLY A 213 12.90 8.01 -14.98
N ALA A 214 12.95 9.27 -15.44
CA ALA A 214 11.89 9.87 -16.24
C ALA A 214 12.41 10.59 -17.50
N LEU A 215 11.69 10.42 -18.61
CA LEU A 215 11.89 11.13 -19.87
C LEU A 215 10.60 11.87 -20.22
N PHE A 216 10.70 13.18 -20.40
CA PHE A 216 9.55 14.03 -20.70
C PHE A 216 9.50 14.46 -22.18
N PRO A 217 8.31 14.82 -22.68
CA PRO A 217 8.09 15.32 -24.04
C PRO A 217 8.89 16.58 -24.41
N ASP A 218 9.22 17.43 -23.43
CA ASP A 218 10.05 18.63 -23.62
C ASP A 218 11.54 18.29 -23.80
N GLY A 219 11.90 17.00 -23.69
CA GLY A 219 13.25 16.48 -23.80
C GLY A 219 14.01 16.49 -22.47
N SER A 220 13.39 16.89 -21.35
CA SER A 220 14.03 16.74 -20.04
C SER A 220 14.18 15.25 -19.70
N VAL A 221 15.35 14.92 -19.16
CA VAL A 221 15.72 13.56 -18.77
C VAL A 221 16.26 13.60 -17.36
N TYR A 222 15.67 12.80 -16.50
CA TYR A 222 16.17 12.50 -15.17
C TYR A 222 16.51 11.04 -15.17
N ALA A 223 17.79 10.73 -15.39
CA ALA A 223 18.30 9.38 -15.41
C ALA A 223 19.04 9.14 -14.12
N GLY A 224 18.58 8.15 -13.35
CA GLY A 224 19.23 7.75 -12.14
C GLY A 224 20.51 6.94 -12.39
N ASP A 225 21.34 6.91 -11.37
CA ASP A 225 22.64 6.26 -11.34
C ASP A 225 22.80 5.35 -10.11
N ASP A 226 24.05 5.00 -9.80
CA ASP A 226 24.38 4.11 -8.69
C ASP A 226 24.30 4.81 -7.31
N PHE A 227 24.13 6.14 -7.28
CA PHE A 227 24.12 6.96 -6.06
C PHE A 227 22.72 7.37 -5.59
N ASP A 228 21.72 7.32 -6.47
CA ASP A 228 20.36 7.70 -6.10
C ASP A 228 19.74 6.79 -5.03
N ALA A 229 18.87 7.37 -4.21
CA ALA A 229 18.22 6.67 -3.11
C ALA A 229 16.81 6.20 -3.48
N GLY A 230 16.38 5.12 -2.82
CA GLY A 230 15.01 4.66 -2.91
C GLY A 230 14.59 3.80 -1.73
N ILE A 231 13.30 3.84 -1.42
CA ILE A 231 12.69 3.01 -0.39
C ILE A 231 11.48 2.33 -1.01
N MET A 232 11.55 1.00 -1.04
CA MET A 232 10.39 0.14 -1.28
C MET A 232 9.79 -0.23 0.07
N SER A 233 8.50 0.02 0.22
CA SER A 233 7.86 -0.21 1.48
C SER A 233 6.41 -0.59 1.34
N VAL A 234 5.93 -1.30 2.34
CA VAL A 234 4.52 -1.61 2.50
C VAL A 234 4.17 -1.32 3.94
N TYR A 235 3.16 -0.48 4.13
CA TYR A 235 2.76 -0.05 5.45
C TYR A 235 1.25 -0.17 5.62
N LYS A 236 0.86 -0.48 6.86
CA LYS A 236 -0.52 -0.61 7.28
C LYS A 236 -0.94 0.65 8.03
N ASP A 237 -2.03 1.29 7.59
CA ASP A 237 -2.78 2.31 8.33
C ASP A 237 -1.91 3.40 8.99
N ALA A 238 -0.81 3.73 8.30
CA ALA A 238 0.21 4.62 8.82
C ALA A 238 0.25 5.89 7.97
N GLU A 239 0.35 7.01 8.67
CA GLU A 239 0.99 8.17 8.10
C GLU A 239 2.49 7.91 8.05
N LEU A 240 3.09 8.11 6.88
CA LEU A 240 4.51 7.97 6.66
C LEU A 240 5.11 9.32 6.36
N THR A 241 6.27 9.61 6.93
CA THR A 241 7.02 10.80 6.57
C THR A 241 8.30 10.41 5.88
N TYR A 242 8.45 10.81 4.63
CA TYR A 242 9.68 10.70 3.86
C TYR A 242 10.47 12.00 4.00
N THR A 243 11.77 11.88 4.23
CA THR A 243 12.70 13.01 4.25
C THR A 243 13.73 12.86 3.15
N PHE A 244 13.97 13.95 2.41
CA PHE A 244 14.91 14.03 1.30
C PHE A 244 16.04 14.96 1.67
N ARG A 245 17.29 14.49 1.54
CA ARG A 245 18.48 15.30 1.85
C ARG A 245 19.71 14.83 1.08
N ASP A 246 20.77 15.61 1.17
CA ASP A 246 22.11 15.26 0.72
C ASP A 246 22.87 14.45 1.79
N ALA A 247 23.59 13.41 1.38
CA ALA A 247 24.32 12.49 2.27
C ALA A 247 25.38 13.21 3.11
N THR A 248 26.07 14.19 2.53
CA THR A 248 27.10 14.95 3.23
C THR A 248 26.53 16.17 3.95
N SER A 249 25.25 16.50 3.74
CA SER A 249 24.56 17.68 4.28
C SER A 249 25.28 18.99 3.95
N THR A 250 26.00 19.03 2.82
CA THR A 250 26.78 20.21 2.40
C THR A 250 26.53 20.58 0.95
N ALA A 251 26.04 19.66 0.13
CA ALA A 251 25.70 19.98 -1.24
C ALA A 251 24.39 20.75 -1.33
N THR A 252 24.27 21.51 -2.41
CA THR A 252 23.07 22.19 -2.85
C THR A 252 22.81 21.79 -4.28
N GLY A 253 21.56 21.67 -4.69
CA GLY A 253 21.22 21.32 -6.06
C GLY A 253 19.77 20.93 -6.23
N ASP A 254 19.44 20.54 -7.46
CA ASP A 254 18.09 20.11 -7.81
C ASP A 254 18.00 18.58 -7.79
N TYR A 255 16.80 18.09 -7.49
CA TYR A 255 16.45 16.67 -7.53
C TYR A 255 14.99 16.47 -7.97
N ILE A 256 14.64 15.24 -8.27
CA ILE A 256 13.25 14.83 -8.49
C ILE A 256 12.86 13.72 -7.52
N VAL A 257 11.56 13.62 -7.25
CA VAL A 257 10.98 12.49 -6.55
C VAL A 257 10.13 11.68 -7.51
N ILE A 258 10.33 10.36 -7.52
CA ILE A 258 9.42 9.44 -8.19
C ILE A 258 8.75 8.58 -7.12
N MET A 259 7.43 8.70 -6.99
CA MET A 259 6.61 7.80 -6.18
C MET A 259 5.84 6.84 -7.07
N THR A 260 5.75 5.58 -6.66
CA THR A 260 4.91 4.56 -7.29
C THR A 260 3.97 3.96 -6.27
N GLY A 261 2.79 3.57 -6.74
CA GLY A 261 1.80 2.94 -5.88
C GLY A 261 0.60 2.45 -6.68
N ILE A 262 -0.39 1.94 -5.95
CA ILE A 262 -1.68 1.50 -6.49
C ILE A 262 -2.75 2.46 -5.99
N ALA A 263 -3.44 3.14 -6.91
CA ALA A 263 -4.61 3.91 -6.53
C ALA A 263 -5.69 2.93 -6.02
N PRO A 264 -6.28 3.16 -4.84
CA PRO A 264 -7.28 2.25 -4.25
C PRO A 264 -8.58 2.13 -5.04
N GLY A 265 -8.78 3.02 -6.04
CA GLY A 265 -10.08 3.29 -6.62
C GLY A 265 -11.00 4.02 -5.65
N ALA A 266 -12.05 4.66 -6.17
CA ALA A 266 -13.23 4.85 -5.36
C ALA A 266 -13.64 3.46 -4.93
N VAL A 267 -14.27 3.42 -3.76
CA VAL A 267 -15.10 2.31 -3.38
C VAL A 267 -16.03 2.02 -4.58
N ALA A 268 -15.60 1.13 -5.49
CA ALA A 268 -16.50 0.10 -5.93
C ALA A 268 -17.14 -0.36 -4.64
N THR A 269 -18.43 -0.60 -4.63
CA THR A 269 -19.10 -1.32 -3.54
C THR A 269 -18.38 -2.62 -3.11
N ASP A 270 -17.27 -2.97 -3.78
CA ASP A 270 -16.24 -3.94 -3.50
C ASP A 270 -14.96 -3.52 -2.74
N ALA A 271 -14.77 -2.28 -2.27
CA ALA A 271 -13.73 -2.04 -1.26
C ALA A 271 -13.95 -3.04 -0.11
N PHE A 272 -12.87 -3.55 0.48
CA PHE A 272 -12.91 -4.41 1.66
C PHE A 272 -13.40 -3.57 2.85
N ILE A 273 -14.65 -3.12 2.79
CA ILE A 273 -15.39 -2.48 3.87
C ILE A 273 -16.03 -3.62 4.61
N CYS A 274 -15.28 -4.14 5.56
CA CYS A 274 -15.79 -5.10 6.49
C CYS A 274 -15.13 -4.84 7.82
N ASP A 275 -15.86 -5.20 8.87
CA ASP A 275 -15.24 -5.27 10.19
C ASP A 275 -14.18 -6.37 10.10
N PRO A 276 -12.89 -6.02 10.23
CA PRO A 276 -11.83 -7.01 10.16
C PRO A 276 -12.06 -8.03 11.28
N VAL A 277 -12.05 -9.31 10.93
CA VAL A 277 -12.14 -10.37 11.92
C VAL A 277 -10.73 -10.69 12.38
N GLU A 278 -10.52 -10.63 13.70
CA GLU A 278 -9.29 -11.16 14.29
C GLU A 278 -9.23 -12.67 14.05
N ILE A 279 -8.12 -13.11 13.44
CA ILE A 279 -7.88 -14.49 13.07
C ILE A 279 -6.68 -15.05 13.81
N GLU A 280 -6.73 -16.35 14.05
CA GLU A 280 -5.60 -17.15 14.52
C GLU A 280 -5.30 -18.24 13.49
N LEU A 281 -4.03 -18.61 13.35
CA LEU A 281 -3.64 -19.67 12.44
C LEU A 281 -3.50 -20.96 13.23
N ARG A 282 -4.36 -21.94 12.95
CA ARG A 282 -4.48 -23.16 13.76
C ARG A 282 -3.61 -24.30 13.25
N ASP A 283 -3.50 -24.44 11.94
CA ASP A 283 -2.73 -25.52 11.31
C ASP A 283 -2.27 -25.13 9.90
N SER A 284 -1.23 -25.77 9.40
CA SER A 284 -0.81 -25.63 8.01
C SER A 284 0.03 -26.81 7.54
N SER A 285 0.23 -26.90 6.23
CA SER A 285 1.30 -27.71 5.68
C SER A 285 2.66 -27.28 6.26
N PRO A 286 3.62 -28.19 6.50
CA PRO A 286 4.91 -27.85 7.09
C PRO A 286 5.60 -26.71 6.32
N ALA A 287 6.18 -25.74 7.03
CA ALA A 287 6.94 -24.67 6.39
C ALA A 287 8.25 -25.18 5.75
N TYR A 288 8.68 -24.57 4.66
CA TYR A 288 9.95 -24.90 3.99
C TYR A 288 11.17 -24.59 4.86
N ASN A 289 11.09 -23.50 5.62
CA ASN A 289 12.17 -22.98 6.48
C ASN A 289 11.56 -22.40 7.77
N PRO A 290 12.21 -22.59 8.94
CA PRO A 290 11.80 -21.95 10.20
C PRO A 290 11.68 -20.42 10.17
N ALA A 291 12.25 -19.74 9.18
CA ALA A 291 12.10 -18.30 8.97
C ALA A 291 10.77 -17.91 8.28
N TYR A 292 10.14 -18.84 7.53
CA TYR A 292 8.90 -18.62 6.79
C TYR A 292 7.72 -19.22 7.55
N LYS A 293 7.47 -18.67 8.74
CA LYS A 293 6.50 -19.24 9.65
C LYS A 293 5.08 -18.88 9.25
N LEU A 294 4.12 -19.66 9.73
CA LEU A 294 2.72 -19.46 9.39
C LEU A 294 2.23 -18.10 9.93
N GLU A 295 2.64 -17.70 11.13
CA GLU A 295 2.29 -16.41 11.74
C GLU A 295 2.67 -15.16 10.90
N ASN A 296 3.57 -15.31 9.93
CA ASN A 296 3.94 -14.22 9.03
C ASN A 296 2.74 -13.76 8.17
N ILE A 297 1.76 -14.63 7.87
CA ILE A 297 0.66 -14.24 6.96
C ILE A 297 -0.44 -13.40 7.61
N ILE A 298 -0.31 -13.05 8.89
CA ILE A 298 -1.30 -12.22 9.61
C ILE A 298 -0.70 -10.94 10.18
N ASP A 299 0.62 -10.77 10.14
CA ASP A 299 1.29 -9.56 10.63
C ASP A 299 1.07 -8.37 9.68
N GLY A 300 0.82 -8.63 8.39
CA GLY A 300 0.66 -7.63 7.35
C GLY A 300 1.95 -6.96 6.89
N ASP A 301 3.11 -7.46 7.29
CA ASP A 301 4.42 -7.10 6.74
C ASP A 301 4.68 -7.99 5.53
N PRO A 302 4.64 -7.48 4.30
CA PRO A 302 4.85 -8.34 3.13
C PRO A 302 6.30 -8.73 2.89
N LEU A 303 7.23 -8.26 3.72
CA LEU A 303 8.59 -8.80 3.78
C LEU A 303 8.64 -10.10 4.57
N THR A 304 7.62 -10.38 5.40
CA THR A 304 7.41 -11.69 6.00
C THR A 304 6.37 -12.44 5.16
N PHE A 305 6.60 -13.74 5.00
CA PHE A 305 5.68 -14.60 4.27
C PHE A 305 5.83 -16.04 4.75
N TRP A 306 4.80 -16.83 4.49
CA TRP A 306 4.84 -18.27 4.68
C TRP A 306 5.11 -18.97 3.35
N VAL A 307 6.03 -19.94 3.40
CA VAL A 307 6.37 -20.79 2.26
C VAL A 307 6.13 -22.23 2.63
N THR A 308 5.32 -22.93 1.86
CA THR A 308 5.10 -24.37 2.07
C THR A 308 6.40 -25.13 1.86
N GLY A 309 6.66 -26.13 2.70
CA GLY A 309 7.66 -27.15 2.42
C GLY A 309 7.32 -27.90 1.15
N ALA A 310 8.34 -28.47 0.50
CA ALA A 310 8.12 -29.32 -0.66
C ALA A 310 7.22 -30.49 -0.24
N PRO A 311 6.07 -30.70 -0.90
CA PRO A 311 5.19 -31.80 -0.55
C PRO A 311 5.95 -33.14 -0.68
N PRO A 312 5.73 -34.09 0.24
CA PRO A 312 6.36 -35.40 0.14
C PRO A 312 5.97 -36.07 -1.18
N ILE A 313 6.95 -36.70 -1.84
CA ILE A 313 6.70 -37.47 -3.06
C ILE A 313 5.87 -38.69 -2.65
N ASN A 314 4.68 -38.85 -3.23
CA ASN A 314 3.91 -40.06 -3.03
C ASN A 314 4.70 -41.24 -3.64
N PRO A 315 5.17 -42.21 -2.83
CA PRO A 315 6.06 -43.26 -3.29
C PRO A 315 5.39 -44.25 -4.26
N SER A 316 4.05 -44.28 -4.30
CA SER A 316 3.28 -45.20 -5.14
C SER A 316 2.98 -44.64 -6.54
N THR A 317 2.84 -43.33 -6.67
CA THR A 317 2.50 -42.66 -7.94
C THR A 317 3.69 -41.89 -8.52
N GLY A 318 4.71 -41.59 -7.71
CA GLY A 318 5.77 -40.65 -8.07
C GLY A 318 5.27 -39.19 -8.21
N SER A 319 3.98 -38.95 -7.99
CA SER A 319 3.39 -37.61 -8.00
C SER A 319 3.61 -36.94 -6.66
N ARG A 320 3.84 -35.63 -6.66
CA ARG A 320 3.69 -34.83 -5.45
C ARG A 320 2.20 -34.51 -5.33
N ASP A 321 1.60 -34.77 -4.18
CA ASP A 321 0.31 -34.16 -3.87
C ASP A 321 0.59 -32.66 -3.75
N GLN A 322 0.23 -31.92 -4.79
CA GLN A 322 0.60 -30.50 -4.91
C GLN A 322 -0.26 -29.60 -4.03
N ASN A 323 -1.13 -30.15 -3.19
CA ASN A 323 -2.00 -29.31 -2.39
C ASN A 323 -1.33 -28.96 -1.08
N ALA A 324 -1.26 -27.67 -0.80
CA ALA A 324 -0.97 -27.17 0.54
C ALA A 324 -2.25 -26.69 1.20
N PHE A 325 -2.23 -26.57 2.53
CA PHE A 325 -3.37 -26.02 3.26
C PHE A 325 -2.94 -25.11 4.41
N VAL A 326 -3.84 -24.20 4.76
CA VAL A 326 -3.80 -23.34 5.94
C VAL A 326 -5.18 -23.39 6.61
N VAL A 327 -5.23 -23.61 7.92
CA VAL A 327 -6.46 -23.52 8.70
C VAL A 327 -6.45 -22.21 9.47
N VAL A 328 -7.48 -21.40 9.20
CA VAL A 328 -7.67 -20.07 9.77
C VAL A 328 -8.82 -20.17 10.77
N GLY A 329 -8.51 -20.04 12.05
CA GLY A 329 -9.49 -19.90 13.12
C GLY A 329 -9.92 -18.45 13.29
N LEU A 330 -11.16 -18.24 13.72
CA LEU A 330 -11.68 -16.96 14.19
C LEU A 330 -11.73 -17.02 15.72
N LEU A 331 -11.56 -15.87 16.39
CA LEU A 331 -11.63 -15.82 17.86
C LEU A 331 -13.02 -16.14 18.42
N GLU A 332 -14.06 -15.98 17.61
CA GLU A 332 -15.44 -16.33 17.91
C GLU A 332 -16.22 -16.61 16.62
N ASP A 333 -17.32 -17.34 16.72
CA ASP A 333 -18.24 -17.61 15.61
C ASP A 333 -18.70 -16.30 14.99
N ARG A 334 -18.34 -16.06 13.72
CA ARG A 334 -18.77 -14.86 13.00
C ARG A 334 -19.26 -15.21 11.60
N PRO A 335 -20.31 -14.54 11.11
CA PRO A 335 -20.65 -14.62 9.70
C PRO A 335 -19.51 -13.96 8.92
N ILE A 336 -18.85 -14.70 8.04
CA ILE A 336 -17.86 -14.15 7.12
C ILE A 336 -18.40 -14.25 5.70
N SER A 337 -18.07 -13.27 4.87
CA SER A 337 -18.55 -13.20 3.47
C SER A 337 -17.46 -12.89 2.47
N GLN A 338 -16.26 -12.57 2.95
CA GLN A 338 -15.16 -12.19 2.09
C GLN A 338 -13.81 -12.54 2.70
N ILE A 339 -12.89 -12.97 1.86
CA ILE A 339 -11.48 -13.23 2.18
C ILE A 339 -10.62 -12.48 1.16
N ARG A 340 -9.51 -11.92 1.59
CA ARG A 340 -8.46 -11.41 0.70
C ARG A 340 -7.16 -12.15 0.98
N ILE A 341 -6.44 -12.49 -0.09
CA ILE A 341 -5.16 -13.19 -0.01
C ILE A 341 -4.15 -12.46 -0.87
N ASN A 342 -2.98 -12.17 -0.31
CA ASN A 342 -1.81 -11.78 -1.08
C ASN A 342 -0.91 -13.02 -1.26
N GLY A 343 -0.84 -13.53 -2.49
CA GLY A 343 -0.06 -14.71 -2.85
C GLY A 343 1.19 -14.39 -3.68
N TYR A 344 1.58 -13.11 -3.75
CA TYR A 344 2.70 -12.66 -4.57
C TYR A 344 3.90 -12.26 -3.70
N ALA A 345 4.99 -13.00 -3.81
CA ALA A 345 6.29 -12.59 -3.30
C ALA A 345 7.29 -12.53 -4.45
N GLN A 346 8.13 -11.48 -4.51
CA GLN A 346 9.34 -11.50 -5.32
C GLN A 346 10.46 -12.15 -4.52
N ALA A 347 11.24 -13.05 -5.14
CA ALA A 347 12.50 -13.43 -4.53
C ALA A 347 13.45 -12.24 -4.56
N VAL A 348 14.29 -12.14 -3.53
CA VAL A 348 15.35 -11.13 -3.41
C VAL A 348 16.35 -11.19 -4.59
N ASP A 349 16.41 -12.32 -5.31
CA ASP A 349 17.28 -12.51 -6.49
C ASP A 349 16.58 -12.30 -7.84
N GLY A 350 15.32 -11.84 -7.85
CA GLY A 350 14.54 -11.61 -9.06
C GLY A 350 13.97 -12.88 -9.71
N THR A 351 14.10 -14.05 -9.09
CA THR A 351 13.31 -15.22 -9.52
C THR A 351 11.84 -15.08 -9.09
N GLU A 352 10.92 -15.28 -10.03
CA GLU A 352 9.50 -15.41 -9.69
C GLU A 352 9.31 -16.66 -8.83
N ILE A 353 9.08 -16.47 -7.54
CA ILE A 353 8.75 -17.57 -6.64
C ILE A 353 7.26 -17.83 -6.72
N ASN A 354 6.89 -18.98 -7.28
CA ASN A 354 5.72 -19.79 -6.94
C ASN A 354 4.46 -19.01 -6.49
N SER A 355 4.02 -18.02 -7.26
CA SER A 355 2.85 -17.23 -6.90
C SER A 355 1.60 -18.11 -6.94
N LEU A 356 0.70 -17.92 -5.97
CA LEU A 356 -0.53 -18.69 -5.87
C LEU A 356 -1.40 -18.47 -7.13
N LYS A 357 -1.68 -19.55 -7.87
CA LYS A 357 -2.51 -19.51 -9.08
C LYS A 357 -3.95 -19.96 -8.80
N ARG A 358 -4.15 -20.95 -7.94
CA ARG A 358 -5.49 -21.42 -7.61
C ARG A 358 -5.55 -21.91 -6.18
N PHE A 359 -6.65 -21.64 -5.50
CA PHE A 359 -6.94 -22.22 -4.20
C PHE A 359 -8.45 -22.44 -4.04
N ALA A 360 -8.84 -23.07 -2.95
CA ALA A 360 -10.21 -23.22 -2.54
C ALA A 360 -10.38 -22.88 -1.06
N VAL A 361 -11.59 -22.47 -0.69
CA VAL A 361 -12.00 -22.28 0.70
C VAL A 361 -12.91 -23.43 1.10
N ARG A 362 -12.68 -24.01 2.29
CA ARG A 362 -13.47 -25.10 2.86
C ARG A 362 -13.98 -24.70 4.23
N PHE A 363 -15.29 -24.73 4.42
CA PHE A 363 -15.94 -24.54 5.73
C PHE A 363 -16.24 -25.90 6.39
N PRO A 364 -15.95 -26.10 7.70
CA PRO A 364 -16.17 -27.37 8.39
C PRO A 364 -17.64 -27.79 8.49
N ASP A 365 -18.52 -26.82 8.77
CA ASP A 365 -19.91 -27.07 9.20
C ASP A 365 -20.96 -26.95 8.08
N ALA A 366 -20.54 -26.54 6.88
CA ALA A 366 -21.40 -26.64 5.73
C ALA A 366 -21.62 -28.13 5.43
N ASN A 367 -22.83 -28.64 5.65
CA ASN A 367 -23.26 -30.02 5.34
C ASN A 367 -23.11 -30.41 3.85
N GLN A 368 -22.49 -29.57 3.04
CA GLN A 368 -21.84 -29.89 1.79
C GLN A 368 -20.44 -29.30 1.86
N ALA A 369 -19.44 -30.07 1.42
CA ALA A 369 -18.13 -29.55 1.05
C ALA A 369 -18.31 -28.57 -0.11
N GLU A 370 -18.87 -27.39 0.17
CA GLU A 370 -18.90 -26.26 -0.74
C GLU A 370 -17.47 -25.74 -0.77
N ILE A 371 -16.66 -26.46 -1.55
CA ILE A 371 -15.40 -25.99 -2.04
C ILE A 371 -15.78 -24.83 -2.95
N VAL A 372 -15.80 -23.62 -2.39
CA VAL A 372 -15.79 -22.41 -3.21
C VAL A 372 -14.43 -22.43 -3.88
N THR A 373 -14.39 -23.07 -5.05
CA THR A 373 -13.19 -23.16 -5.86
C THR A 373 -13.04 -21.78 -6.46
N ALA A 374 -12.04 -21.04 -6.00
CA ALA A 374 -11.70 -19.80 -6.67
C ALA A 374 -11.31 -20.15 -8.11
N ILE A 375 -12.02 -19.51 -9.04
CA ILE A 375 -11.84 -19.54 -10.48
C ILE A 375 -10.35 -19.39 -10.82
N ASP A 376 -9.87 -20.08 -11.86
CA ASP A 376 -8.54 -19.91 -12.45
C ASP A 376 -8.16 -18.42 -12.44
N SER A 377 -7.17 -18.03 -11.62
CA SER A 377 -6.68 -16.65 -11.52
C SER A 377 -5.92 -16.21 -12.78
N GLU A 378 -6.16 -16.86 -13.94
CA GLU A 378 -5.50 -16.56 -15.22
C GLU A 378 -5.60 -15.07 -15.62
N LEU A 379 -6.51 -14.32 -15.00
CA LEU A 379 -6.47 -12.87 -14.97
C LEU A 379 -5.50 -12.36 -13.88
N SER A 380 -4.22 -12.51 -14.25
CA SER A 380 -3.06 -11.71 -13.85
C SER A 380 -2.22 -12.14 -12.64
N LEU A 381 -0.92 -12.31 -12.93
CA LEU A 381 0.22 -12.18 -12.02
C LEU A 381 0.30 -10.75 -11.44
N GLN A 382 -0.80 -10.20 -10.95
CA GLN A 382 -0.80 -8.88 -10.32
C GLN A 382 -0.28 -9.02 -8.89
N ALA A 383 0.77 -8.26 -8.60
CA ALA A 383 1.17 -8.00 -7.23
C ALA A 383 -0.01 -7.34 -6.49
N GLY A 384 -0.28 -7.79 -5.26
CA GLY A 384 -1.35 -7.26 -4.41
C GLY A 384 -2.35 -8.33 -3.96
N TYR A 385 -3.46 -7.88 -3.39
CA TYR A 385 -4.50 -8.76 -2.85
C TYR A 385 -5.48 -9.24 -3.92
N GLN A 386 -5.75 -10.53 -3.92
CA GLN A 386 -6.89 -11.13 -4.58
C GLN A 386 -8.08 -11.18 -3.62
N LYS A 387 -9.25 -10.71 -4.06
CA LYS A 387 -10.49 -10.67 -3.27
C LYS A 387 -11.43 -11.82 -3.65
N PHE A 388 -12.03 -12.44 -2.63
CA PHE A 388 -12.99 -13.53 -2.78
C PHE A 388 -14.22 -13.25 -1.94
N THR A 389 -15.38 -13.26 -2.57
CA THR A 389 -16.68 -13.04 -1.92
C THR A 389 -17.52 -14.31 -2.03
N PHE A 390 -18.24 -14.66 -0.98
CA PHE A 390 -19.13 -15.82 -0.91
C PHE A 390 -20.35 -15.47 -0.05
N LEU A 391 -21.35 -16.36 -0.02
CA LEU A 391 -22.53 -16.16 0.82
C LEU A 391 -22.11 -16.08 2.30
N PRO A 392 -22.66 -15.13 3.09
CA PRO A 392 -22.38 -15.05 4.52
C PRO A 392 -22.50 -16.42 5.21
N THR A 393 -21.41 -16.90 5.80
CA THR A 393 -21.32 -18.21 6.44
C THR A 393 -20.78 -18.02 7.85
N VAL A 394 -21.55 -18.47 8.85
CA VAL A 394 -21.11 -18.44 10.26
C VAL A 394 -20.15 -19.60 10.47
N VAL A 395 -18.91 -19.28 10.83
CA VAL A 395 -17.86 -20.26 11.13
C VAL A 395 -17.01 -19.80 12.29
N ASP A 396 -16.36 -20.75 12.95
CA ASP A 396 -15.28 -20.53 13.92
C ASP A 396 -13.90 -20.85 13.31
N GLU A 397 -13.86 -21.56 12.18
CA GLU A 397 -12.66 -21.80 11.38
C GLU A 397 -12.98 -22.09 9.91
N PHE A 398 -11.99 -21.93 9.04
CA PHE A 398 -12.05 -22.41 7.65
C PHE A 398 -10.67 -22.85 7.15
N GLY A 399 -10.67 -23.74 6.16
CA GLY A 399 -9.46 -24.20 5.47
C GLY A 399 -9.26 -23.49 4.14
N LEU A 400 -8.06 -22.96 3.90
CA LEU A 400 -7.56 -22.62 2.58
C LEU A 400 -6.80 -23.81 2.01
N ILE A 401 -7.16 -24.27 0.82
CA ILE A 401 -6.49 -25.35 0.10
C ILE A 401 -5.84 -24.75 -1.14
N LEU A 402 -4.52 -24.67 -1.18
CA LEU A 402 -3.76 -24.14 -2.31
C LEU A 402 -3.60 -25.25 -3.35
N LEU A 403 -4.11 -25.02 -4.57
CA LEU A 403 -4.32 -26.05 -5.59
C LEU A 403 -3.35 -25.95 -6.78
N ASP A 404 -2.88 -24.74 -7.11
CA ASP A 404 -1.98 -24.51 -8.26
C ASP A 404 -1.10 -23.27 -8.03
N ASN A 405 0.08 -23.22 -8.63
CA ASN A 405 1.01 -22.08 -8.61
C ASN A 405 1.52 -21.74 -10.02
N TYR A 406 2.08 -20.54 -10.20
CA TYR A 406 2.58 -20.07 -11.50
C TYR A 406 3.96 -20.62 -11.90
N GLY A 407 4.56 -21.50 -11.08
CA GLY A 407 5.84 -22.12 -11.39
C GLY A 407 6.58 -22.59 -10.14
N GLY A 408 6.64 -23.93 -9.98
CA GLY A 408 7.51 -24.64 -9.02
C GLY A 408 6.74 -25.57 -8.08
N THR A 409 7.33 -25.93 -6.94
CA THR A 409 6.77 -26.94 -6.01
C THR A 409 6.37 -26.39 -4.64
N LEU A 410 6.42 -25.07 -4.46
CA LEU A 410 6.11 -24.42 -3.19
C LEU A 410 4.89 -23.51 -3.39
N PHE A 411 4.25 -23.07 -2.33
CA PHE A 411 3.32 -21.95 -2.37
C PHE A 411 3.82 -20.86 -1.47
N VAL A 412 3.57 -19.62 -1.86
CA VAL A 412 3.84 -18.45 -1.03
C VAL A 412 2.52 -17.77 -0.70
N LEU A 413 2.31 -17.53 0.59
CA LEU A 413 1.28 -16.65 1.10
C LEU A 413 1.97 -15.54 1.87
N VAL A 414 1.65 -14.31 1.52
CA VAL A 414 2.20 -13.11 2.14
C VAL A 414 1.27 -12.62 3.23
N ASP A 415 -0.03 -12.56 2.94
CA ASP A 415 -1.01 -12.11 3.92
C ASP A 415 -2.41 -12.65 3.63
N ILE A 416 -3.21 -12.78 4.69
CA ILE A 416 -4.64 -13.09 4.61
C ILE A 416 -5.46 -12.11 5.47
N GLN A 417 -6.59 -11.67 4.91
CA GLN A 417 -7.58 -10.86 5.62
C GLN A 417 -8.95 -11.51 5.52
N VAL A 418 -9.71 -11.47 6.62
CA VAL A 418 -11.06 -12.03 6.69
C VAL A 418 -12.05 -10.94 7.08
N CYS A 419 -13.16 -10.90 6.35
CA CYS A 419 -14.25 -9.97 6.57
C CYS A 419 -15.45 -10.61 7.26
N ALA A 420 -15.96 -9.93 8.29
CA ALA A 420 -17.31 -10.18 8.75
C ALA A 420 -18.33 -9.76 7.67
N ALA A 421 -19.45 -10.47 7.58
CA ALA A 421 -20.61 -10.03 6.82
C ALA A 421 -21.29 -8.88 7.56
N VAL A 422 -21.59 -7.80 6.84
CA VAL A 422 -22.37 -6.68 7.38
C VAL A 422 -23.81 -7.16 7.58
N SER A 423 -24.30 -7.07 8.82
CA SER A 423 -25.66 -7.50 9.21
C SER A 423 -26.76 -6.59 8.68
#